data_AF-A0A089I8P7-F1
#
_entry.id   AF-A0A089I8P7-F1
#
_cell.length_a   1.000
_cell.length_b   1.000
_cell.length_c   1.000
_cell.angle_alpha   90.00
_cell.angle_beta   90.00
_cell.angle_gamma   90.00
#
_symmetry.space_group_name_H-M   'P 1'
#
loop_
_entity.id
_entity.type
_entity.pdbx_description
1 polymer ?
#
loop_
_entity_poly.entity_id
_entity_poly.type
_entity_poly.pdbx_seq_one_letter_code
_entity_poly.pdbx_strand_id
1 'polypeptide(L)'
;MKLAFENWLETQYIEDEAKEFLEEAILCFKVSAYRGAFMLSYLAFQIIVKHRLLRAEQPAGISDSTWTEIQDNLKLIDKWDIEVNEVIAFDNDVEKKKVKPKPSKQAFLIYRDIRNEAIFWKNKRNACIHAKDIISYPQVEALWMFIQNHLGKFIVDSGVEGFVEVARRHFDPTCAEYSNDYTYLVDTLPSVAHFDQSNELFKKLFQKIPLSHYENNRVTQFWIDLSEHTDPNIQTKLLQFLENNQREFMNIISVSPAIIRKFSGNDGFLRVFWKNNFTRFCRISRNSSAVFEIVEWLFKNNKIPQDEIESFWTNLITEDIFLFISKLSDESLLILKKYKFFEIYEGYILAASSDKWNYQFWYDQTSNLPFYIKNAELNSVVVKHINKVLNNVNTSGTFGSAIKGTLQENELQKNKFKELCSEMGETFYYDYL
;
A
#
# COMPACT_ATOMS: atom_id res chain seq x y z
N MET A 1 23.02 -32.51 -1.96
CA MET A 1 22.70 -31.40 -1.04
C MET A 1 22.61 -30.14 -1.88
N LYS A 2 21.50 -29.39 -1.78
CA LYS A 2 21.37 -28.10 -2.47
C LYS A 2 22.15 -27.02 -1.71
N LEU A 3 22.79 -26.11 -2.45
CA LEU A 3 23.51 -24.98 -1.86
C LEU A 3 22.54 -23.85 -1.49
N ALA A 4 22.92 -22.98 -0.55
CA ALA A 4 22.11 -21.80 -0.22
C ALA A 4 21.90 -20.90 -1.44
N PHE A 5 22.94 -20.74 -2.28
CA PHE A 5 22.86 -19.98 -3.52
C PHE A 5 21.92 -20.62 -4.56
N GLU A 6 21.84 -21.95 -4.59
CA GLU A 6 20.93 -22.70 -5.48
C GLU A 6 19.46 -22.49 -5.05
N ASN A 7 19.17 -22.53 -3.75
CA ASN A 7 17.84 -22.20 -3.24
C ASN A 7 17.48 -20.74 -3.52
N TRP A 8 18.44 -19.80 -3.38
CA TRP A 8 18.22 -18.41 -3.75
C TRP A 8 17.90 -18.27 -5.24
N LEU A 9 18.69 -18.89 -6.12
CA LEU A 9 18.51 -18.84 -7.58
C LEU A 9 17.10 -19.28 -8.01
N GLU A 10 16.53 -20.30 -7.37
CA GLU A 10 15.17 -20.79 -7.64
C GLU A 10 14.07 -19.76 -7.33
N THR A 11 14.35 -18.78 -6.48
CA THR A 11 13.40 -17.70 -6.11
C THR A 11 13.52 -16.46 -6.98
N GLN A 12 14.58 -16.38 -7.81
CA GLN A 12 14.88 -15.19 -8.59
C GLN A 12 14.38 -15.32 -10.02
N TYR A 13 13.91 -14.20 -10.58
CA TYR A 13 13.71 -14.07 -12.02
C TYR A 13 15.02 -13.60 -12.66
N ILE A 14 15.66 -14.50 -13.41
CA ILE A 14 16.92 -14.27 -14.14
C ILE A 14 16.73 -14.74 -15.58
N GLU A 15 17.26 -14.00 -16.56
CA GLU A 15 17.19 -14.41 -17.96
C GLU A 15 17.85 -15.77 -18.20
N ASP A 16 17.25 -16.58 -19.08
CA ASP A 16 17.68 -17.96 -19.33
C ASP A 16 19.19 -18.08 -19.61
N GLU A 17 19.75 -17.19 -20.43
CA GLU A 17 21.19 -17.16 -20.71
C GLU A 17 22.04 -17.00 -19.43
N ALA A 18 21.70 -16.04 -18.56
CA ALA A 18 22.44 -15.85 -17.31
C ALA A 18 22.20 -16.98 -16.32
N LYS A 19 20.99 -17.56 -16.32
CA LYS A 19 20.61 -18.68 -15.46
C LYS A 19 21.40 -19.94 -15.82
N GLU A 20 21.54 -20.26 -17.10
CA GLU A 20 22.35 -21.37 -17.59
C GLU A 20 23.80 -21.27 -17.07
N PHE A 21 24.40 -20.08 -17.12
CA PHE A 21 25.74 -19.84 -16.58
C PHE A 21 25.82 -20.02 -15.05
N LEU A 22 24.79 -19.62 -14.30
CA LEU A 22 24.76 -19.82 -12.84
C LEU A 22 24.57 -21.30 -12.46
N GLU A 23 23.74 -22.02 -13.20
CA GLU A 23 23.55 -23.47 -13.03
C GLU A 23 24.85 -24.23 -13.32
N GLU A 24 25.55 -23.88 -14.40
CA GLU A 24 26.86 -24.45 -14.73
C GLU A 24 27.93 -24.05 -13.69
N ALA A 25 27.88 -22.82 -13.17
CA ALA A 25 28.76 -22.39 -12.09
C ALA A 25 28.57 -23.23 -10.81
N ILE A 26 27.33 -23.57 -10.47
CA ILE A 26 26.99 -24.44 -9.33
C ILE A 26 27.52 -25.86 -9.55
N LEU A 27 27.38 -26.40 -10.76
CA LEU A 27 27.96 -27.71 -11.12
C LEU A 27 29.48 -27.70 -10.95
N CYS A 28 30.15 -26.68 -11.49
CA CYS A 28 31.59 -26.48 -11.32
C CYS A 28 31.98 -26.42 -9.85
N PHE A 29 31.24 -25.68 -9.02
CA PHE A 29 31.51 -25.58 -7.59
C PHE A 29 31.39 -26.93 -6.87
N LYS A 30 30.34 -27.71 -7.17
CA LYS A 30 30.10 -29.04 -6.59
C LYS A 30 31.21 -30.04 -6.90
N VAL A 31 31.89 -29.91 -8.05
CA VAL A 31 33.04 -30.74 -8.43
C VAL A 31 34.40 -30.11 -8.10
N SER A 32 34.42 -29.06 -7.27
CA SER A 32 35.64 -28.32 -6.86
C SER A 32 36.39 -27.62 -8.00
N ALA A 33 35.74 -27.39 -9.14
CA ALA A 33 36.24 -26.57 -10.24
C ALA A 33 36.01 -25.07 -9.96
N TYR A 34 36.58 -24.56 -8.86
CA TYR A 34 36.27 -23.22 -8.33
C TYR A 34 36.61 -22.06 -9.27
N ARG A 35 37.65 -22.20 -10.10
CA ARG A 35 37.95 -21.21 -11.15
C ARG A 35 36.82 -21.10 -12.17
N GLY A 36 36.31 -22.24 -12.63
CA GLY A 36 35.17 -22.30 -13.54
C GLY A 36 33.92 -21.70 -12.89
N ALA A 37 33.63 -22.11 -11.65
CA ALA A 37 32.50 -21.59 -10.89
C ALA A 37 32.55 -20.06 -10.73
N PHE A 38 33.71 -19.50 -10.38
CA PHE A 38 33.90 -18.06 -10.24
C PHE A 38 33.71 -17.32 -11.56
N MET A 39 34.32 -17.82 -12.64
CA MET A 39 34.26 -17.23 -13.97
C MET A 39 32.84 -17.18 -14.52
N LEU A 40 32.11 -18.28 -14.42
CA LEU A 40 30.73 -18.40 -14.88
C LEU A 40 29.78 -17.55 -14.03
N SER A 41 29.99 -17.50 -12.70
CA SER A 41 29.19 -16.66 -11.81
C SER A 41 29.35 -15.16 -12.12
N TYR A 42 30.59 -14.71 -12.36
CA TYR A 42 30.86 -13.32 -12.74
C TYR A 42 30.29 -13.00 -14.11
N LEU A 43 30.40 -13.93 -15.07
CA LEU A 43 29.84 -13.78 -16.41
C LEU A 43 28.32 -13.61 -16.35
N ALA A 44 27.63 -14.47 -15.61
CA ALA A 44 26.19 -14.37 -15.40
C ALA A 44 25.79 -13.02 -14.80
N PHE A 45 26.51 -12.56 -13.77
CA PHE A 45 26.30 -11.21 -13.21
C PHE A 45 26.40 -10.12 -14.29
N GLN A 46 27.43 -10.14 -15.14
CA GLN A 46 27.57 -9.16 -16.21
C GLN A 46 26.45 -9.25 -17.26
N ILE A 47 25.97 -10.46 -17.60
CA ILE A 47 24.88 -10.66 -18.55
C ILE A 47 23.57 -10.08 -18.01
N ILE A 48 23.27 -10.30 -16.72
CA ILE A 48 22.08 -9.71 -16.09
C ILE A 48 22.14 -8.18 -16.16
N VAL A 49 23.29 -7.60 -15.82
CA VAL A 49 23.47 -6.14 -15.88
C VAL A 49 23.37 -5.62 -17.33
N LYS A 50 23.95 -6.34 -18.30
CA LYS A 50 23.82 -6.04 -19.73
C LYS A 50 22.36 -6.04 -20.18
N HIS A 51 21.58 -7.06 -19.83
CA HIS A 51 20.16 -7.14 -20.20
C HIS A 51 19.35 -6.00 -19.61
N ARG A 52 19.63 -5.63 -18.37
CA ARG A 52 19.00 -4.45 -17.75
C ARG A 52 19.34 -3.16 -18.49
N LEU A 53 20.59 -2.97 -18.89
CA LEU A 53 21.00 -1.82 -19.71
C LEU A 53 20.30 -1.82 -21.06
N LEU A 54 20.25 -2.95 -21.78
CA LEU A 54 19.61 -3.04 -23.11
C LEU A 54 18.09 -2.84 -23.09
N ARG A 55 17.42 -3.18 -22.00
CA ARG A 55 15.96 -3.01 -21.85
C ARG A 55 15.55 -1.65 -21.31
N ALA A 56 16.48 -0.91 -20.71
CA ALA A 56 16.18 0.34 -20.05
C ALA A 56 15.94 1.48 -21.05
N GLU A 57 15.07 2.40 -20.66
CA GLU A 57 15.01 3.71 -21.28
C GLU A 57 16.24 4.54 -20.91
N GLN A 58 16.47 5.61 -21.66
CA GLN A 58 17.60 6.50 -21.46
C GLN A 58 17.64 7.06 -20.04
N PRO A 59 18.78 6.92 -19.33
CA PRO A 59 18.90 7.43 -17.99
C PRO A 59 18.87 8.94 -17.89
N ALA A 60 18.31 9.46 -16.79
CA ALA A 60 18.32 10.88 -16.51
C ALA A 60 19.77 11.40 -16.41
N GLY A 61 20.09 12.46 -17.16
CA GLY A 61 21.43 13.07 -17.14
C GLY A 61 22.47 12.43 -18.07
N ILE A 62 22.14 11.34 -18.78
CA ILE A 62 22.92 10.84 -19.93
C ILE A 62 22.33 11.46 -21.20
N SER A 63 23.16 12.01 -22.08
CA SER A 63 22.70 12.55 -23.38
C SER A 63 22.37 11.44 -24.37
N ASP A 64 21.42 11.68 -25.28
CA ASP A 64 20.92 10.68 -26.26
C ASP A 64 22.06 10.02 -27.03
N SER A 65 23.01 10.81 -27.52
CA SER A 65 24.18 10.30 -28.25
C SER A 65 25.04 9.34 -27.43
N THR A 66 25.22 9.62 -26.14
CA THR A 66 26.00 8.76 -25.22
C THR A 66 25.22 7.52 -24.85
N TRP A 67 23.91 7.63 -24.67
CA TRP A 67 23.07 6.45 -24.43
C TRP A 67 23.03 5.53 -25.65
N THR A 68 22.89 6.07 -26.86
CA THR A 68 22.99 5.29 -28.11
C THR A 68 24.34 4.59 -28.22
N GLU A 69 25.45 5.28 -27.92
CA GLU A 69 26.78 4.68 -27.91
C GLU A 69 26.89 3.50 -26.92
N ILE A 70 26.39 3.67 -25.70
CA ILE A 70 26.34 2.59 -24.70
C ILE A 70 25.53 1.41 -25.25
N GLN A 71 24.33 1.67 -25.77
CA GLN A 71 23.45 0.64 -26.33
C GLN A 71 24.10 -0.12 -27.49
N ASP A 72 24.82 0.57 -28.36
CA ASP A 72 25.51 -0.03 -29.50
C ASP A 72 26.72 -0.86 -29.04
N ASN A 73 27.52 -0.36 -28.10
CA ASN A 73 28.63 -1.11 -27.53
C ASN A 73 28.18 -2.38 -26.80
N LEU A 74 27.01 -2.37 -26.14
CA LEU A 74 26.43 -3.53 -25.48
C LEU A 74 25.99 -4.64 -26.45
N LYS A 75 25.75 -4.32 -27.73
CA LYS A 75 25.40 -5.29 -28.78
C LYS A 75 26.62 -5.92 -29.44
N LEU A 76 27.81 -5.31 -29.27
CA LEU A 76 29.06 -5.77 -29.86
C LEU A 76 29.74 -6.82 -28.98
N ILE A 77 30.03 -7.99 -29.55
CA ILE A 77 30.53 -9.16 -28.81
C ILE A 77 31.89 -8.93 -28.13
N ASP A 78 32.70 -8.04 -28.69
CA ASP A 78 34.06 -7.69 -28.26
C ASP A 78 34.10 -6.49 -27.32
N LYS A 79 32.97 -5.82 -27.07
CA LYS A 79 32.91 -4.60 -26.26
C LYS A 79 31.94 -4.64 -25.10
N TRP A 80 30.90 -5.47 -25.16
CA TRP A 80 29.81 -5.38 -24.19
C TRP A 80 30.27 -5.57 -22.74
N ASP A 81 31.23 -6.46 -22.49
CA ASP A 81 31.74 -6.75 -21.14
C ASP A 81 32.56 -5.58 -20.58
N ILE A 82 33.30 -4.88 -21.45
CA ILE A 82 34.01 -3.65 -21.13
C ILE A 82 33.00 -2.55 -20.82
N GLU A 83 32.00 -2.33 -21.68
CA GLU A 83 31.01 -1.27 -21.51
C GLU A 83 30.21 -1.46 -20.20
N VAL A 84 29.75 -2.68 -19.90
CA VAL A 84 29.07 -2.97 -18.61
C VAL A 84 29.94 -2.54 -17.42
N ASN A 85 31.23 -2.91 -17.43
CA ASN A 85 32.14 -2.55 -16.35
C ASN A 85 32.40 -1.04 -16.27
N GLU A 86 32.49 -0.36 -17.41
CA GLU A 86 32.67 1.10 -17.45
C GLU A 86 31.45 1.83 -16.86
N VAL A 87 30.24 1.40 -17.24
CA VAL A 87 29.00 1.98 -16.73
C VAL A 87 28.81 1.71 -15.24
N ILE A 88 29.16 0.52 -14.75
CA ILE A 88 29.17 0.20 -13.31
C ILE A 88 30.17 1.09 -12.56
N ALA A 89 31.39 1.21 -13.08
CA ALA A 89 32.48 1.92 -12.43
C ALA A 89 32.33 3.46 -12.47
N PHE A 90 31.43 3.97 -13.30
CA PHE A 90 31.25 5.41 -13.47
C PHE A 90 30.68 6.04 -12.19
N ASP A 91 31.37 7.04 -11.66
CA ASP A 91 31.00 7.77 -10.46
C ASP A 91 31.11 9.28 -10.72
N ASN A 92 30.03 10.03 -10.45
CA ASN A 92 29.97 11.47 -10.61
C ASN A 92 30.60 12.24 -9.43
N ASP A 93 30.89 11.58 -8.30
CA ASP A 93 31.54 12.17 -7.11
C ASP A 93 33.04 12.47 -7.30
N VAL A 94 33.54 12.49 -8.54
CA VAL A 94 34.84 13.09 -8.87
C VAL A 94 34.70 14.62 -8.83
N GLU A 95 34.50 15.15 -7.62
CA GLU A 95 34.88 16.51 -7.30
C GLU A 95 36.31 16.78 -7.83
N LYS A 96 36.46 17.90 -8.54
CA LYS A 96 37.72 18.67 -8.67
C LYS A 96 38.84 18.09 -9.55
N LYS A 97 38.55 17.54 -10.74
CA LYS A 97 39.55 17.55 -11.82
C LYS A 97 39.17 18.56 -12.90
N LYS A 98 40.01 19.61 -13.03
CA LYS A 98 40.00 20.68 -14.05
C LYS A 98 40.20 20.12 -15.47
N VAL A 99 39.31 19.26 -15.93
CA VAL A 99 39.34 18.71 -17.28
C VAL A 99 37.91 18.79 -17.81
N LYS A 100 37.78 19.15 -19.09
CA LYS A 100 36.51 19.38 -19.81
C LYS A 100 35.39 18.42 -19.35
N PRO A 101 34.14 18.89 -19.24
CA PRO A 101 33.02 18.04 -18.82
C PRO A 101 32.92 16.85 -19.79
N LYS A 102 33.21 15.65 -19.28
CA LYS A 102 32.86 14.43 -20.00
C LYS A 102 31.35 14.24 -19.90
N PRO A 103 30.68 13.75 -20.95
CA PRO A 103 29.27 13.38 -20.85
C PRO A 103 29.11 12.30 -19.76
N SER A 104 28.08 12.44 -18.93
CA SER A 104 27.78 11.47 -17.87
C SER A 104 27.48 10.10 -18.49
N LYS A 105 28.04 9.04 -17.88
CA LYS A 105 27.64 7.64 -18.13
C LYS A 105 27.04 7.01 -16.87
N GLN A 106 26.58 7.80 -15.90
CA GLN A 106 26.01 7.26 -14.66
C GLN A 106 24.63 6.65 -14.94
N ALA A 107 24.60 5.37 -15.31
CA ALA A 107 23.35 4.67 -15.57
C ALA A 107 22.77 4.00 -14.33
N PHE A 108 23.56 3.79 -13.26
CA PHE A 108 23.09 3.12 -12.03
C PHE A 108 23.10 4.08 -10.85
N LEU A 109 22.10 3.95 -9.97
CA LEU A 109 22.03 4.65 -8.68
C LEU A 109 22.54 3.78 -7.53
N ILE A 110 23.78 3.32 -7.66
CA ILE A 110 24.47 2.54 -6.63
C ILE A 110 25.52 3.38 -5.91
N TYR A 111 25.66 3.16 -4.60
CA TYR A 111 26.66 3.80 -3.75
C TYR A 111 28.09 3.46 -4.21
N ARG A 112 29.01 4.37 -3.92
CA ARG A 112 30.44 4.22 -4.25
C ARG A 112 31.05 2.91 -3.74
N ASP A 113 30.65 2.46 -2.55
CA ASP A 113 31.16 1.20 -1.98
C ASP A 113 30.76 -0.02 -2.82
N ILE A 114 29.51 -0.07 -3.28
CA ILE A 114 29.02 -1.15 -4.16
C ILE A 114 29.77 -1.12 -5.51
N ARG A 115 30.08 0.08 -6.03
CA ARG A 115 30.91 0.22 -7.24
C ARG A 115 32.31 -0.33 -7.00
N ASN A 116 32.93 0.02 -5.88
CA ASN A 116 34.26 -0.46 -5.51
C ASN A 116 34.30 -1.98 -5.37
N GLU A 117 33.26 -2.58 -4.78
CA GLU A 117 33.10 -4.03 -4.69
C GLU A 117 32.93 -4.67 -6.08
N ALA A 118 32.11 -4.10 -6.96
CA ALA A 118 31.98 -4.60 -8.33
C ALA A 118 33.31 -4.53 -9.11
N ILE A 119 34.07 -3.44 -8.93
CA ILE A 119 35.42 -3.28 -9.49
C ILE A 119 36.38 -4.32 -8.89
N PHE A 120 36.28 -4.61 -7.59
CA PHE A 120 37.06 -5.66 -6.95
C PHE A 120 36.79 -7.03 -7.61
N TRP A 121 35.53 -7.38 -7.85
CA TRP A 121 35.17 -8.64 -8.52
C TRP A 121 35.67 -8.71 -9.96
N LYS A 122 35.58 -7.61 -10.72
CA LYS A 122 36.20 -7.49 -12.05
C LYS A 122 37.70 -7.80 -12.00
N ASN A 123 38.42 -7.18 -11.07
CA ASN A 123 39.86 -7.35 -10.93
C ASN A 123 40.21 -8.79 -10.54
N LYS A 124 39.43 -9.41 -9.64
CA LYS A 124 39.59 -10.82 -9.27
C LYS A 124 39.31 -11.77 -10.44
N ARG A 125 38.30 -11.49 -11.27
CA ARG A 125 38.04 -12.25 -12.50
C ARG A 125 39.22 -12.18 -13.46
N ASN A 126 39.79 -10.99 -13.67
CA ASN A 126 40.97 -10.85 -14.52
C ASN A 126 42.19 -11.59 -13.96
N ALA A 127 42.40 -11.56 -12.64
CA ALA A 127 43.45 -12.35 -12.00
C ALA A 127 43.22 -13.86 -12.12
N CYS A 128 41.96 -14.32 -12.05
CA CYS A 128 41.56 -15.71 -12.24
C CYS A 128 41.90 -16.21 -13.66
N ILE A 129 41.56 -15.45 -14.71
CA ILE A 129 41.86 -15.82 -16.11
C ILE A 129 43.36 -15.97 -16.33
N HIS A 130 44.15 -15.03 -15.82
CA HIS A 130 45.60 -15.04 -15.98
C HIS A 130 46.32 -15.94 -14.97
N ALA A 131 45.57 -16.74 -14.18
CA ALA A 131 46.08 -17.62 -13.14
C ALA A 131 47.03 -16.93 -12.13
N LYS A 132 46.85 -15.63 -11.91
CA LYS A 132 47.67 -14.83 -10.97
C LYS A 132 47.26 -15.04 -9.51
N ASP A 133 45.99 -15.36 -9.28
CA ASP A 133 45.43 -15.61 -7.95
C ASP A 133 44.89 -17.03 -7.80
N ILE A 134 44.93 -17.54 -6.56
CA ILE A 134 44.24 -18.77 -6.17
C ILE A 134 42.76 -18.44 -5.95
N ILE A 135 41.89 -19.14 -6.69
CA ILE A 135 40.44 -19.12 -6.50
C ILE A 135 40.04 -20.47 -5.91
N SER A 136 39.46 -20.42 -4.72
CA SER A 136 38.94 -21.56 -3.97
C SER A 136 37.49 -21.29 -3.55
N TYR A 137 36.86 -22.24 -2.86
CA TYR A 137 35.46 -22.13 -2.45
C TYR A 137 35.07 -20.79 -1.77
N PRO A 138 35.88 -20.16 -0.90
CA PRO A 138 35.47 -18.93 -0.22
C PRO A 138 35.33 -17.75 -1.19
N GLN A 139 36.14 -17.69 -2.26
CA GLN A 139 36.02 -16.62 -3.25
C GLN A 139 34.75 -16.75 -4.08
N VAL A 140 34.32 -17.98 -4.36
CA VAL A 140 33.06 -18.23 -5.08
C VAL A 140 31.88 -17.87 -4.19
N GLU A 141 31.87 -18.32 -2.94
CA GLU A 141 30.81 -18.01 -1.98
C GLU A 141 30.70 -16.51 -1.69
N ALA A 142 31.84 -15.81 -1.56
CA ALA A 142 31.84 -14.37 -1.38
C ALA A 142 31.30 -13.61 -2.61
N LEU A 143 31.59 -14.07 -3.83
CA LEU A 143 31.00 -13.51 -5.05
C LEU A 143 29.49 -13.77 -5.09
N TRP A 144 29.04 -14.96 -4.71
CA TRP A 144 27.62 -15.28 -4.59
C TRP A 144 26.92 -14.40 -3.57
N MET A 145 27.51 -14.18 -2.40
CA MET A 145 26.97 -13.23 -1.41
C MET A 145 26.86 -11.83 -1.98
N PHE A 146 27.87 -11.35 -2.73
CA PHE A 146 27.79 -10.06 -3.40
C PHE A 146 26.61 -10.00 -4.38
N ILE A 147 26.44 -11.03 -5.22
CA ILE A 147 25.32 -11.12 -6.16
C ILE A 147 23.98 -11.10 -5.39
N GLN A 148 23.82 -11.93 -4.37
CA GLN A 148 22.60 -12.01 -3.57
C GLN A 148 22.24 -10.67 -2.92
N ASN A 149 23.23 -9.96 -2.38
CA ASN A 149 23.02 -8.72 -1.62
C ASN A 149 22.88 -7.47 -2.51
N HIS A 150 23.43 -7.50 -3.73
CA HIS A 150 23.59 -6.28 -4.53
C HIS A 150 23.02 -6.36 -5.93
N LEU A 151 22.70 -7.55 -6.47
CA LEU A 151 22.17 -7.68 -7.83
C LEU A 151 20.93 -6.81 -8.02
N GLY A 152 20.01 -6.79 -7.06
CA GLY A 152 18.80 -5.96 -7.10
C GLY A 152 19.05 -4.45 -7.23
N LYS A 153 20.26 -3.97 -6.88
CA LYS A 153 20.62 -2.54 -6.91
C LYS A 153 21.16 -2.07 -8.26
N PHE A 154 21.56 -2.99 -9.15
CA PHE A 154 21.98 -2.68 -10.52
C PHE A 154 20.78 -2.43 -11.44
N ILE A 155 19.92 -1.49 -11.07
CA ILE A 155 18.78 -1.03 -11.86
C ILE A 155 19.19 0.26 -12.55
N VAL A 156 18.85 0.36 -13.83
CA VAL A 156 19.19 1.53 -14.64
C VAL A 156 18.28 2.69 -14.25
N ASP A 157 18.90 3.83 -13.96
CA ASP A 157 18.25 5.08 -13.58
C ASP A 157 17.49 5.72 -14.73
N SER A 158 16.37 5.11 -15.09
CA SER A 158 15.46 5.62 -16.11
C SER A 158 14.56 6.73 -15.55
N GLY A 159 14.96 7.37 -14.44
CA GLY A 159 14.21 8.40 -13.74
C GLY A 159 12.85 7.89 -13.23
N VAL A 160 11.96 8.84 -12.96
CA VAL A 160 10.61 8.55 -12.46
C VAL A 160 9.82 7.62 -13.40
N GLU A 161 9.89 7.84 -14.71
CA GLU A 161 9.06 7.10 -15.68
C GLU A 161 9.46 5.62 -15.74
N GLY A 162 10.76 5.34 -15.84
CA GLY A 162 11.21 3.96 -15.91
C GLY A 162 11.05 3.19 -14.60
N PHE A 163 11.21 3.84 -13.44
CA PHE A 163 10.87 3.19 -12.17
C PHE A 163 9.38 2.83 -12.10
N VAL A 164 8.50 3.76 -12.50
CA VAL A 164 7.05 3.52 -12.53
C VAL A 164 6.71 2.34 -13.45
N GLU A 165 7.36 2.23 -14.62
CA GLU A 165 7.11 1.13 -15.54
C GLU A 165 7.63 -0.21 -15.01
N VAL A 166 8.81 -0.22 -14.37
CA VAL A 166 9.34 -1.42 -13.70
C VAL A 166 8.38 -1.88 -12.59
N ALA A 167 7.91 -0.95 -11.77
CA ALA A 167 6.95 -1.25 -10.72
C ALA A 167 5.61 -1.75 -11.31
N ARG A 168 5.10 -1.11 -12.37
CA ARG A 168 3.87 -1.55 -13.07
C ARG A 168 4.00 -2.98 -13.57
N ARG A 169 5.10 -3.33 -14.26
CA ARG A 169 5.36 -4.68 -14.78
C ARG A 169 5.49 -5.71 -13.66
N HIS A 170 6.15 -5.36 -12.56
CA HIS A 170 6.25 -6.23 -11.39
C HIS A 170 4.87 -6.59 -10.83
N PHE A 171 3.94 -5.63 -10.82
CA PHE A 171 2.59 -5.86 -10.31
C PHE A 171 1.62 -6.50 -11.32
N ASP A 172 2.00 -6.64 -12.60
CA ASP A 172 1.18 -7.17 -13.68
C ASP A 172 1.33 -8.70 -13.80
N PRO A 173 0.26 -9.50 -13.56
CA PRO A 173 0.34 -10.97 -13.60
C PRO A 173 0.62 -11.56 -14.98
N THR A 174 0.55 -10.74 -16.04
CA THR A 174 0.88 -11.16 -17.41
C THR A 174 2.34 -10.91 -17.77
N CYS A 175 3.06 -10.14 -16.95
CA CYS A 175 4.46 -9.83 -17.15
C CYS A 175 5.36 -10.89 -16.52
N ALA A 176 6.50 -11.16 -17.16
CA ALA A 176 7.47 -12.14 -16.67
C ALA A 176 8.14 -11.69 -15.37
N GLU A 177 8.15 -10.39 -15.08
CA GLU A 177 8.68 -9.78 -13.85
C GLU A 177 7.74 -9.89 -12.64
N TYR A 178 6.61 -10.58 -12.79
CA TYR A 178 5.68 -10.86 -11.69
C TYR A 178 6.35 -11.74 -10.64
N SER A 179 6.67 -11.16 -9.48
CA SER A 179 7.29 -11.86 -8.35
C SER A 179 6.61 -11.48 -7.04
N ASN A 180 6.68 -12.35 -6.03
CA ASN A 180 6.16 -12.04 -4.70
C ASN A 180 7.05 -11.03 -3.94
N ASP A 181 8.31 -10.90 -4.34
CA ASP A 181 9.27 -10.02 -3.67
C ASP A 181 9.39 -8.66 -4.40
N TYR A 182 8.77 -7.63 -3.81
CA TYR A 182 8.88 -6.23 -4.25
C TYR A 182 9.89 -5.43 -3.42
N THR A 183 10.67 -6.07 -2.53
CA THR A 183 11.59 -5.37 -1.62
C THR A 183 12.58 -4.50 -2.40
N TYR A 184 13.05 -4.99 -3.55
CA TYR A 184 13.94 -4.23 -4.42
C TYR A 184 13.34 -2.90 -4.92
N LEU A 185 12.01 -2.81 -5.11
CA LEU A 185 11.34 -1.57 -5.50
C LEU A 185 11.37 -0.56 -4.36
N VAL A 186 11.11 -1.03 -3.13
CA VAL A 186 11.16 -0.20 -1.92
C VAL A 186 12.58 0.29 -1.66
N ASP A 187 13.58 -0.59 -1.80
CA ASP A 187 14.99 -0.27 -1.59
C ASP A 187 15.57 0.69 -2.64
N THR A 188 15.03 0.66 -3.86
CA THR A 188 15.49 1.52 -4.97
C THR A 188 14.81 2.89 -4.95
N LEU A 189 13.63 3.00 -4.33
CA LEU A 189 12.84 4.23 -4.29
C LEU A 189 13.62 5.46 -3.74
N PRO A 190 14.43 5.36 -2.66
CA PRO A 190 15.23 6.49 -2.16
C PRO A 190 16.15 7.10 -3.21
N SER A 191 16.67 6.26 -4.10
CA SER A 191 17.57 6.69 -5.15
C SER A 191 16.82 7.41 -6.28
N VAL A 192 15.63 6.92 -6.66
CA VAL A 192 14.81 7.48 -7.76
C VAL A 192 14.09 8.76 -7.34
N ALA A 193 13.66 8.83 -6.09
CA ALA A 193 12.89 9.95 -5.56
C ALA A 193 13.81 11.11 -5.17
N HIS A 194 14.42 11.78 -6.15
CA HIS A 194 15.01 13.10 -5.91
C HIS A 194 13.95 14.04 -5.29
N PHE A 195 14.38 14.94 -4.40
CA PHE A 195 13.49 15.78 -3.58
C PHE A 195 12.43 16.54 -4.41
N ASP A 196 12.80 16.95 -5.63
CA ASP A 196 11.97 17.74 -6.53
C ASP A 196 10.98 16.91 -7.36
N GLN A 197 11.24 15.60 -7.50
CA GLN A 197 10.47 14.69 -8.36
C GLN A 197 9.55 13.75 -7.59
N SER A 198 9.63 13.70 -6.25
CA SER A 198 8.85 12.75 -5.43
C SER A 198 7.34 12.88 -5.62
N ASN A 199 6.82 14.09 -5.80
CA ASN A 199 5.39 14.31 -6.06
C ASN A 199 4.94 13.72 -7.41
N GLU A 200 5.75 13.88 -8.45
CA GLU A 200 5.47 13.30 -9.77
C GLU A 200 5.53 11.78 -9.72
N LEU A 201 6.53 11.24 -9.01
CA LEU A 201 6.71 9.81 -8.78
C LEU A 201 5.47 9.18 -8.13
N PHE A 202 5.04 9.68 -6.97
CA PHE A 202 3.87 9.11 -6.29
C PHE A 202 2.61 9.25 -7.13
N LYS A 203 2.42 10.40 -7.80
CA LYS A 203 1.28 10.60 -8.71
C LYS A 203 1.23 9.51 -9.79
N LYS A 204 2.35 9.24 -10.45
CA LYS A 204 2.42 8.22 -11.51
C LYS A 204 2.29 6.79 -10.97
N LEU A 205 2.88 6.50 -9.81
CA LEU A 205 2.73 5.20 -9.15
C LEU A 205 1.25 4.92 -8.81
N PHE A 206 0.53 5.88 -8.22
CA PHE A 206 -0.91 5.73 -7.96
C PHE A 206 -1.75 5.54 -9.23
N GLN A 207 -1.34 6.12 -10.35
CA GLN A 207 -2.04 5.96 -11.63
C GLN A 207 -1.81 4.57 -12.25
N LYS A 208 -0.59 4.04 -12.18
CA LYS A 208 -0.19 2.79 -12.83
C LYS A 208 -0.38 1.56 -11.94
N ILE A 209 -0.34 1.75 -10.64
CA ILE A 209 -0.43 0.71 -9.61
C ILE A 209 -1.48 1.12 -8.58
N PRO A 210 -2.75 1.27 -9.01
CA PRO A 210 -3.80 1.76 -8.13
C PRO A 210 -4.06 0.76 -7.00
N LEU A 211 -4.30 1.30 -5.81
CA LEU A 211 -4.82 0.51 -4.69
C LEU A 211 -6.12 -0.17 -5.10
N SER A 212 -6.17 -1.49 -4.97
CA SER A 212 -7.41 -2.24 -5.09
C SER A 212 -8.18 -2.13 -3.77
N HIS A 213 -9.48 -1.88 -3.86
CA HIS A 213 -10.38 -1.90 -2.70
C HIS A 213 -10.75 -3.31 -2.23
N TYR A 214 -10.34 -4.34 -2.97
CA TYR A 214 -10.57 -5.75 -2.65
C TYR A 214 -9.33 -6.32 -1.97
N GLU A 215 -9.56 -7.03 -0.84
CA GLU A 215 -8.66 -7.76 0.08
C GLU A 215 -7.14 -7.63 -0.08
N ASN A 216 -6.44 -7.72 1.05
CA ASN A 216 -4.99 -7.61 1.21
C ASN A 216 -4.19 -8.30 0.08
N ASN A 217 -3.91 -7.55 -0.99
CA ASN A 217 -3.17 -8.03 -2.14
C ASN A 217 -1.78 -7.40 -2.13
N ARG A 218 -0.89 -7.93 -2.97
CA ARG A 218 0.52 -7.50 -3.02
C ARG A 218 0.68 -5.99 -3.24
N VAL A 219 -0.23 -5.37 -4.00
CA VAL A 219 -0.22 -3.91 -4.23
C VAL A 219 -0.58 -3.16 -2.94
N THR A 220 -1.60 -3.62 -2.21
CA THR A 220 -1.96 -3.07 -0.90
C THR A 220 -0.79 -3.12 0.06
N GLN A 221 -0.12 -4.28 0.18
CA GLN A 221 1.02 -4.42 1.08
C GLN A 221 2.21 -3.54 0.66
N PHE A 222 2.48 -3.39 -0.63
CA PHE A 222 3.50 -2.45 -1.13
C PHE A 222 3.25 -1.01 -0.66
N TRP A 223 2.01 -0.52 -0.76
CA TRP A 223 1.66 0.83 -0.29
C TRP A 223 1.72 0.96 1.24
N ILE A 224 1.36 -0.08 1.98
CA ILE A 224 1.52 -0.12 3.44
C ILE A 224 3.01 -0.03 3.79
N ASP A 225 3.85 -0.84 3.17
CA ASP A 225 5.29 -0.84 3.44
C ASP A 225 5.97 0.48 3.07
N LEU A 226 5.53 1.14 1.99
CA LEU A 226 5.99 2.48 1.66
C LEU A 226 5.57 3.55 2.68
N SER A 227 4.48 3.34 3.42
CA SER A 227 4.00 4.31 4.40
C SER A 227 4.51 4.05 5.83
N GLU A 228 4.91 2.81 6.12
CA GLU A 228 5.27 2.38 7.48
C GLU A 228 6.71 1.85 7.61
N HIS A 229 7.25 1.22 6.57
CA HIS A 229 8.46 0.39 6.64
C HIS A 229 9.63 0.85 5.74
N THR A 230 9.47 1.90 4.93
CA THR A 230 10.53 2.43 4.04
C THR A 230 11.40 3.51 4.71
N ASP A 231 12.37 4.05 3.97
CA ASP A 231 13.24 5.15 4.38
C ASP A 231 12.44 6.37 4.92
N PRO A 232 12.83 6.97 6.06
CA PRO A 232 12.11 8.10 6.65
C PRO A 232 11.93 9.32 5.73
N ASN A 233 12.87 9.57 4.81
CA ASN A 233 12.72 10.69 3.86
C ASN A 233 11.62 10.39 2.86
N ILE A 234 11.55 9.15 2.38
CA ILE A 234 10.49 8.68 1.48
C ILE A 234 9.14 8.70 2.18
N GLN A 235 9.06 8.20 3.42
CA GLN A 235 7.83 8.29 4.22
C GLN A 235 7.37 9.75 4.33
N THR A 236 8.28 10.66 4.67
CA THR A 236 7.97 12.10 4.78
C THR A 236 7.44 12.67 3.47
N LYS A 237 8.07 12.31 2.34
CA LYS A 237 7.63 12.75 1.00
C LYS A 237 6.28 12.16 0.61
N LEU A 238 6.02 10.90 0.92
CA LEU A 238 4.72 10.27 0.70
C LEU A 238 3.65 10.96 1.53
N LEU A 239 3.90 11.22 2.82
CA LEU A 239 2.96 11.92 3.68
C LEU A 239 2.65 13.33 3.13
N GLN A 240 3.67 14.11 2.75
CA GLN A 240 3.48 15.42 2.10
C GLN A 240 2.67 15.33 0.80
N PHE A 241 2.89 14.29 0.00
CA PHE A 241 2.08 14.03 -1.19
C PHE A 241 0.61 13.78 -0.80
N LEU A 242 0.35 12.93 0.20
CA LEU A 242 -1.01 12.59 0.64
C LEU A 242 -1.76 13.79 1.24
N GLU A 243 -1.08 14.71 1.94
CA GLU A 243 -1.71 15.95 2.45
C GLU A 243 -2.39 16.75 1.34
N ASN A 244 -1.75 16.77 0.16
CA ASN A 244 -2.20 17.52 -1.00
C ASN A 244 -3.11 16.72 -1.95
N ASN A 245 -3.25 15.41 -1.74
CA ASN A 245 -3.94 14.49 -2.64
C ASN A 245 -4.98 13.66 -1.86
N GLN A 246 -6.13 14.27 -1.60
CA GLN A 246 -7.18 13.73 -0.72
C GLN A 246 -7.73 12.37 -1.18
N ARG A 247 -7.82 12.13 -2.50
CA ARG A 247 -8.31 10.84 -3.03
C ARG A 247 -7.35 9.71 -2.69
N GLU A 248 -6.07 9.93 -2.92
CA GLU A 248 -4.98 9.00 -2.66
C GLU A 248 -4.84 8.76 -1.15
N PHE A 249 -4.97 9.81 -0.34
CA PHE A 249 -5.06 9.71 1.12
C PHE A 249 -6.20 8.80 1.58
N MET A 250 -7.43 9.04 1.10
CA MET A 250 -8.59 8.20 1.43
C MET A 250 -8.40 6.74 1.02
N ASN A 251 -7.75 6.48 -0.11
CA ASN A 251 -7.45 5.12 -0.53
C ASN A 251 -6.47 4.43 0.43
N ILE A 252 -5.38 5.11 0.82
CA ILE A 252 -4.38 4.57 1.75
C ILE A 252 -4.98 4.30 3.13
N ILE A 253 -5.71 5.25 3.72
CA ILE A 253 -6.24 5.06 5.09
C ILE A 253 -7.36 4.01 5.14
N SER A 254 -7.96 3.65 3.99
CA SER A 254 -8.93 2.56 3.92
C SER A 254 -8.30 1.18 4.13
N VAL A 255 -6.99 1.05 3.84
CA VAL A 255 -6.23 -0.20 3.97
C VAL A 255 -5.24 -0.18 5.15
N SER A 256 -4.71 0.99 5.54
CA SER A 256 -4.00 1.19 6.81
C SER A 256 -4.52 2.45 7.52
N PRO A 257 -5.55 2.29 8.39
CA PRO A 257 -6.12 3.40 9.15
C PRO A 257 -5.11 4.05 10.11
N ALA A 258 -4.11 3.29 10.56
CA ALA A 258 -3.07 3.75 11.49
C ALA A 258 -2.24 4.92 10.94
N ILE A 259 -2.18 5.09 9.61
CA ILE A 259 -1.49 6.22 8.95
C ILE A 259 -2.06 7.57 9.37
N ILE A 260 -3.34 7.67 9.75
CA ILE A 260 -3.93 8.93 10.22
C ILE A 260 -3.12 9.54 11.38
N ARG A 261 -2.48 8.69 12.20
CA ARG A 261 -1.67 9.07 13.36
C ARG A 261 -0.44 9.91 12.96
N LYS A 262 0.06 9.71 11.74
CA LYS A 262 1.20 10.46 11.18
C LYS A 262 0.86 11.93 10.91
N PHE A 263 -0.43 12.27 10.78
CA PHE A 263 -0.92 13.63 10.58
C PHE A 263 -1.33 14.32 11.89
N SER A 264 -0.98 13.76 13.05
CA SER A 264 -1.34 14.31 14.37
C SER A 264 -0.88 15.74 14.62
N GLY A 265 0.19 16.19 13.97
CA GLY A 265 0.69 17.57 14.04
C GLY A 265 0.04 18.55 13.05
N ASN A 266 -0.85 18.09 12.16
CA ASN A 266 -1.47 18.91 11.12
C ASN A 266 -2.99 18.99 11.31
N ASP A 267 -3.43 19.75 12.33
CA ASP A 267 -4.85 19.91 12.66
C ASP A 267 -5.67 20.54 11.51
N GLY A 268 -5.04 21.40 10.70
CA GLY A 268 -5.68 22.00 9.52
C GLY A 268 -6.08 20.95 8.49
N PHE A 269 -5.15 20.05 8.14
CA PHE A 269 -5.43 18.92 7.25
C PHE A 269 -6.48 17.98 7.83
N LEU A 270 -6.34 17.58 9.10
CA LEU A 270 -7.29 16.69 9.77
C LEU A 270 -8.70 17.29 9.79
N ARG A 271 -8.82 18.61 10.01
CA ARG A 271 -10.10 19.32 9.97
C ARG A 271 -10.73 19.31 8.59
N VAL A 272 -9.95 19.58 7.54
CA VAL A 272 -10.44 19.48 6.16
C VAL A 272 -10.91 18.05 5.87
N PHE A 273 -10.17 17.05 6.32
CA PHE A 273 -10.54 15.65 6.15
C PHE A 273 -11.86 15.30 6.85
N TRP A 274 -11.95 15.48 8.17
CA TRP A 274 -13.13 15.05 8.92
C TRP A 274 -14.39 15.85 8.56
N LYS A 275 -14.24 17.12 8.15
CA LYS A 275 -15.37 18.00 7.82
C LYS A 275 -15.86 17.83 6.38
N ASN A 276 -14.96 17.66 5.42
CA ASN A 276 -15.32 17.73 4.00
C ASN A 276 -15.19 16.39 3.26
N ASN A 277 -14.32 15.48 3.72
CA ASN A 277 -13.97 14.26 2.98
C ASN A 277 -14.36 12.97 3.70
N PHE A 278 -14.67 13.01 4.99
CA PHE A 278 -14.92 11.80 5.77
C PHE A 278 -16.16 11.02 5.32
N THR A 279 -17.24 11.70 4.99
CA THR A 279 -18.46 11.06 4.47
C THR A 279 -18.18 10.33 3.14
N ARG A 280 -17.40 10.96 2.26
CA ARG A 280 -16.91 10.36 1.01
C ARG A 280 -16.00 9.17 1.28
N PHE A 281 -15.08 9.29 2.24
CA PHE A 281 -14.22 8.19 2.66
C PHE A 281 -15.03 6.99 3.11
N CYS A 282 -16.03 7.17 3.97
CA CYS A 282 -16.87 6.07 4.45
C CYS A 282 -17.62 5.33 3.34
N ARG A 283 -18.00 6.03 2.26
CA ARG A 283 -18.63 5.41 1.08
C ARG A 283 -17.67 4.54 0.28
N ILE A 284 -16.39 4.93 0.23
CA ILE A 284 -15.35 4.21 -0.52
C ILE A 284 -14.82 3.05 0.32
N SER A 285 -14.55 3.31 1.60
CA SER A 285 -14.11 2.34 2.60
C SER A 285 -15.29 1.47 3.01
N ARG A 286 -15.62 0.45 2.21
CA ARG A 286 -16.57 -0.62 2.57
C ARG A 286 -16.13 -1.45 3.78
N ASN A 287 -15.05 -1.04 4.45
CA ASN A 287 -14.51 -1.60 5.68
C ASN A 287 -14.92 -0.72 6.87
N SER A 288 -15.93 -1.14 7.63
CA SER A 288 -16.39 -0.42 8.82
C SER A 288 -15.35 -0.40 9.94
N SER A 289 -14.51 -1.42 10.06
CA SER A 289 -13.43 -1.41 11.06
C SER A 289 -12.46 -0.25 10.83
N ALA A 290 -12.08 0.01 9.58
CA ALA A 290 -11.20 1.12 9.23
C ALA A 290 -11.83 2.49 9.55
N VAL A 291 -13.12 2.65 9.23
CA VAL A 291 -13.89 3.86 9.54
C VAL A 291 -13.88 4.12 11.05
N PHE A 292 -14.20 3.10 11.85
CA PHE A 292 -14.30 3.27 13.29
C PHE A 292 -12.95 3.45 13.95
N GLU A 293 -11.87 2.81 13.48
CA GLU A 293 -10.53 3.09 14.00
C GLU A 293 -10.16 4.58 13.83
N ILE A 294 -10.51 5.18 12.70
CA ILE A 294 -10.31 6.61 12.46
C ILE A 294 -11.18 7.47 13.38
N VAL A 295 -12.48 7.17 13.48
CA VAL A 295 -13.39 7.87 14.38
C VAL A 295 -12.86 7.85 15.81
N GLU A 296 -12.51 6.66 16.30
CA GLU A 296 -11.99 6.49 17.65
C GLU A 296 -10.74 7.32 17.87
N TRP A 297 -9.81 7.28 16.91
CA TRP A 297 -8.58 8.04 17.01
C TRP A 297 -8.84 9.54 17.05
N LEU A 298 -9.73 10.07 16.19
CA LEU A 298 -10.11 11.49 16.18
C LEU A 298 -10.67 11.94 17.54
N PHE A 299 -11.57 11.15 18.13
CA PHE A 299 -12.18 11.48 19.41
C PHE A 299 -11.23 11.30 20.61
N LYS A 300 -10.41 10.26 20.62
CA LYS A 300 -9.41 10.01 21.70
C LYS A 300 -8.35 11.12 21.72
N ASN A 301 -8.03 11.70 20.57
CA ASN A 301 -7.00 12.75 20.44
C ASN A 301 -7.58 14.17 20.34
N ASN A 302 -8.86 14.37 20.69
CA ASN A 302 -9.54 15.67 20.70
C ASN A 302 -9.39 16.45 19.37
N LYS A 303 -9.42 15.75 18.23
CA LYS A 303 -9.29 16.37 16.89
C LYS A 303 -10.59 16.97 16.38
N ILE A 304 -11.71 16.65 17.04
CA ILE A 304 -13.02 17.25 16.79
C ILE A 304 -13.37 18.13 18.01
N PRO A 305 -13.53 19.45 17.82
CA PRO A 305 -13.97 20.36 18.89
C PRO A 305 -15.32 19.95 19.46
N GLN A 306 -15.53 20.16 20.78
CA GLN A 306 -16.75 19.75 21.49
C GLN A 306 -18.02 20.33 20.90
N ASP A 307 -17.96 21.58 20.42
CA ASP A 307 -19.06 22.30 19.78
C ASP A 307 -19.36 21.84 18.34
N GLU A 308 -18.46 21.07 17.71
CA GLU A 308 -18.66 20.53 16.36
C GLU A 308 -19.03 19.03 16.36
N ILE A 309 -19.08 18.37 17.52
CA ILE A 309 -19.41 16.94 17.63
C ILE A 309 -20.79 16.62 17.07
N GLU A 310 -21.79 17.45 17.38
CA GLU A 310 -23.15 17.25 16.89
C GLU A 310 -23.19 17.31 15.35
N SER A 311 -22.58 18.36 14.78
CA SER A 311 -22.49 18.51 13.32
C SER A 311 -21.75 17.34 12.66
N PHE A 312 -20.67 16.85 13.27
CA PHE A 312 -19.94 15.69 12.78
C PHE A 312 -20.84 14.44 12.69
N TRP A 313 -21.57 14.13 13.76
CA TRP A 313 -22.49 12.99 13.77
C TRP A 313 -23.66 13.16 12.82
N THR A 314 -24.27 14.35 12.78
CA THR A 314 -25.37 14.64 11.86
C THR A 314 -24.95 14.37 10.42
N ASN A 315 -23.77 14.83 10.00
CA ASN A 315 -23.26 14.60 8.65
C ASN A 315 -23.08 13.11 8.33
N LEU A 316 -22.66 12.31 9.30
CA LEU A 316 -22.52 10.87 9.10
C LEU A 316 -23.87 10.15 9.02
N ILE A 317 -24.82 10.58 9.85
CA ILE A 317 -26.16 10.01 9.93
C ILE A 317 -26.95 10.29 8.64
N THR A 318 -26.93 11.55 8.16
CA THR A 318 -27.72 11.96 6.98
C THR A 318 -27.23 11.33 5.68
N GLU A 319 -25.98 10.88 5.61
CA GLU A 319 -25.40 10.28 4.42
C GLU A 319 -25.56 8.74 4.37
N ASP A 320 -26.35 8.18 5.30
CA ASP A 320 -26.65 6.74 5.47
C ASP A 320 -25.40 5.85 5.55
N ILE A 321 -24.33 6.38 6.16
CA ILE A 321 -23.04 5.69 6.29
C ILE A 321 -23.11 4.48 7.25
N PHE A 322 -24.19 4.38 8.03
CA PHE A 322 -24.38 3.35 9.06
C PHE A 322 -24.74 1.95 8.50
N LEU A 323 -24.85 1.81 7.17
CA LEU A 323 -25.07 0.53 6.46
C LEU A 323 -24.00 -0.56 6.73
N PHE A 324 -22.86 -0.22 7.35
CA PHE A 324 -21.71 -1.12 7.50
C PHE A 324 -21.42 -1.61 8.94
N ILE A 325 -22.29 -1.30 9.91
CA ILE A 325 -21.99 -1.39 11.37
C ILE A 325 -22.64 -2.62 11.99
N SER A 326 -22.43 -3.80 11.40
CA SER A 326 -22.94 -5.03 12.01
C SER A 326 -22.06 -5.55 13.16
N LYS A 327 -20.79 -5.12 13.22
CA LYS A 327 -19.83 -5.49 14.28
C LYS A 327 -18.91 -4.32 14.66
N LEU A 328 -19.14 -3.74 15.83
CA LEU A 328 -18.23 -2.79 16.47
C LEU A 328 -17.52 -3.44 17.65
N SER A 329 -16.35 -2.92 17.99
CA SER A 329 -15.71 -3.23 19.27
C SER A 329 -16.44 -2.55 20.43
N ASP A 330 -16.30 -3.09 21.64
CA ASP A 330 -16.83 -2.46 22.85
C ASP A 330 -16.27 -1.04 23.05
N GLU A 331 -15.01 -0.81 22.64
CA GLU A 331 -14.37 0.49 22.73
C GLU A 331 -15.02 1.52 21.78
N SER A 332 -15.36 1.09 20.55
CA SER A 332 -16.10 1.93 19.60
C SER A 332 -17.47 2.32 20.17
N LEU A 333 -18.18 1.36 20.80
CA LEU A 333 -19.49 1.59 21.41
C LEU A 333 -19.41 2.59 22.58
N LEU A 334 -18.37 2.51 23.40
CA LEU A 334 -18.15 3.48 24.49
C LEU A 334 -17.97 4.90 23.95
N ILE A 335 -17.29 5.07 22.82
CA ILE A 335 -17.10 6.37 22.19
C ILE A 335 -18.42 6.91 21.65
N LEU A 336 -19.22 6.08 20.98
CA LEU A 336 -20.54 6.49 20.50
C LEU A 336 -21.44 6.97 21.65
N LYS A 337 -21.48 6.23 22.78
CA LYS A 337 -22.23 6.64 23.97
C LYS A 337 -21.69 7.92 24.60
N LYS A 338 -20.37 8.01 24.79
CA LYS A 338 -19.72 9.18 25.41
C LYS A 338 -20.00 10.47 24.65
N TYR A 339 -20.03 10.40 23.32
CA TYR A 339 -20.21 11.55 22.44
C TYR A 339 -21.64 11.66 21.87
N LYS A 340 -22.62 11.10 22.58
CA LYS A 340 -24.06 11.29 22.36
C LYS A 340 -24.57 10.92 20.97
N PHE A 341 -23.91 9.95 20.32
CA PHE A 341 -24.28 9.54 18.97
C PHE A 341 -25.73 9.07 18.89
N PHE A 342 -26.17 8.25 19.87
CA PHE A 342 -27.49 7.64 19.85
C PHE A 342 -28.60 8.68 20.03
N GLU A 343 -28.38 9.68 20.88
CA GLU A 343 -29.31 10.78 21.12
C GLU A 343 -29.45 11.68 19.88
N ILE A 344 -28.34 11.91 19.16
CA ILE A 344 -28.37 12.67 17.90
C ILE A 344 -29.09 11.89 16.81
N TYR A 345 -28.82 10.59 16.69
CA TYR A 345 -29.54 9.71 15.76
C TYR A 345 -31.04 9.64 16.07
N GLU A 346 -31.40 9.56 17.36
CA GLU A 346 -32.79 9.64 17.80
C GLU A 346 -33.44 10.96 17.35
N GLY A 347 -32.79 12.10 17.62
CA GLY A 347 -33.27 13.41 17.18
C GLY A 347 -33.50 13.47 15.67
N TYR A 348 -32.59 12.89 14.88
CA TYR A 348 -32.70 12.82 13.42
C TYR A 348 -33.93 12.02 12.96
N ILE A 349 -34.11 10.78 13.46
CA ILE A 349 -35.24 9.94 13.03
C ILE A 349 -36.59 10.50 13.47
N LEU A 350 -36.64 11.18 14.62
CA LEU A 350 -37.85 11.82 15.13
C LEU A 350 -38.16 13.11 14.37
N ALA A 351 -37.17 13.93 14.02
CA ALA A 351 -37.38 15.11 13.19
C ALA A 351 -37.93 14.75 11.80
N ALA A 352 -37.46 13.64 11.21
CA ALA A 352 -37.99 13.14 9.94
C ALA A 352 -39.45 12.63 10.01
N SER A 353 -40.01 12.48 11.22
CA SER A 353 -41.35 11.95 11.45
C SER A 353 -42.43 13.02 11.67
N SER A 354 -42.07 14.30 11.83
CA SER A 354 -43.00 15.36 12.23
C SER A 354 -43.94 15.86 11.11
N ASP A 355 -43.58 15.66 9.84
CA ASP A 355 -44.37 16.09 8.68
C ASP A 355 -44.87 14.89 7.88
N LYS A 356 -46.17 14.56 8.00
CA LYS A 356 -46.86 13.48 7.25
C LYS A 356 -46.05 12.16 7.20
N TRP A 357 -46.19 11.31 8.24
CA TRP A 357 -45.69 9.93 8.33
C TRP A 357 -44.98 9.41 7.06
N ASN A 358 -43.66 9.63 7.01
CA ASN A 358 -42.83 9.21 5.90
C ASN A 358 -42.43 7.73 6.08
N TYR A 359 -43.31 6.82 5.69
CA TYR A 359 -43.06 5.38 5.79
C TYR A 359 -41.81 4.93 5.00
N GLN A 360 -41.51 5.60 3.88
CA GLN A 360 -40.33 5.30 3.08
C GLN A 360 -39.04 5.61 3.86
N PHE A 361 -38.96 6.77 4.51
CA PHE A 361 -37.81 7.13 5.35
C PHE A 361 -37.54 6.07 6.42
N TRP A 362 -38.58 5.65 7.16
CA TRP A 362 -38.43 4.62 8.18
C TRP A 362 -38.03 3.27 7.60
N TYR A 363 -38.56 2.91 6.43
CA TYR A 363 -38.16 1.72 5.71
C TYR A 363 -36.67 1.77 5.29
N ASP A 364 -36.17 2.92 4.86
CA ASP A 364 -34.76 3.10 4.48
C ASP A 364 -33.80 2.95 5.68
N GLN A 365 -34.31 3.10 6.93
CA GLN A 365 -33.56 2.84 8.15
C GLN A 365 -33.46 1.35 8.56
N THR A 366 -33.85 0.42 7.67
CA THR A 366 -33.82 -1.04 7.91
C THR A 366 -32.48 -1.55 8.45
N SER A 367 -31.35 -0.94 8.07
CA SER A 367 -30.02 -1.34 8.55
C SER A 367 -29.56 -0.65 9.84
N ASN A 368 -29.92 0.63 10.01
CA ASN A 368 -29.41 1.46 11.10
C ASN A 368 -30.23 1.29 12.39
N LEU A 369 -31.53 1.09 12.24
CA LEU A 369 -32.46 0.97 13.36
C LEU A 369 -32.22 -0.31 14.20
N PRO A 370 -31.92 -1.49 13.63
CA PRO A 370 -31.38 -2.64 14.37
C PRO A 370 -30.21 -2.29 15.28
N PHE A 371 -29.23 -1.55 14.75
CA PHE A 371 -28.05 -1.16 15.51
C PHE A 371 -28.40 -0.23 16.66
N TYR A 372 -29.30 0.74 16.44
CA TYR A 372 -29.84 1.60 17.49
C TYR A 372 -30.54 0.79 18.59
N ILE A 373 -31.49 -0.07 18.23
CA ILE A 373 -32.26 -0.90 19.18
C ILE A 373 -31.32 -1.75 20.05
N LYS A 374 -30.26 -2.30 19.47
CA LYS A 374 -29.33 -3.17 20.19
C LYS A 374 -28.51 -2.40 21.23
N ASN A 375 -28.17 -1.14 20.98
CA ASN A 375 -27.11 -0.43 21.71
C ASN A 375 -27.57 0.82 22.48
N ALA A 376 -28.73 1.37 22.15
CA ALA A 376 -29.31 2.55 22.78
C ALA A 376 -30.38 2.21 23.83
N GLU A 377 -30.74 3.19 24.65
CA GLU A 377 -31.91 3.10 25.52
C GLU A 377 -33.19 3.40 24.72
N LEU A 378 -34.12 2.45 24.71
CA LEU A 378 -35.39 2.63 24.03
C LEU A 378 -36.31 3.56 24.82
N ASN A 379 -36.96 4.49 24.12
CA ASN A 379 -38.01 5.33 24.66
C ASN A 379 -39.34 5.11 23.92
N SER A 380 -40.41 5.59 24.55
CA SER A 380 -41.79 5.41 24.07
C SER A 380 -42.02 6.04 22.70
N VAL A 381 -41.41 7.18 22.39
CA VAL A 381 -41.60 7.88 21.11
C VAL A 381 -41.04 7.06 19.96
N VAL A 382 -39.81 6.59 20.06
CA VAL A 382 -39.18 5.75 19.03
C VAL A 382 -39.94 4.44 18.86
N VAL A 383 -40.26 3.76 19.97
CA VAL A 383 -41.02 2.49 19.96
C VAL A 383 -42.37 2.66 19.26
N LYS A 384 -43.10 3.74 19.54
CA LYS A 384 -44.37 4.04 18.87
C LYS A 384 -44.23 4.16 17.36
N HIS A 385 -43.18 4.83 16.88
CA HIS A 385 -42.95 4.99 15.44
C HIS A 385 -42.60 3.66 14.77
N ILE A 386 -41.70 2.88 15.37
CA ILE A 386 -41.34 1.54 14.88
C ILE A 386 -42.59 0.66 14.80
N ASN A 387 -43.38 0.62 15.87
CA ASN A 387 -44.58 -0.20 15.95
C ASN A 387 -45.64 0.19 14.91
N LYS A 388 -45.79 1.50 14.64
CA LYS A 388 -46.68 1.99 13.58
C LYS A 388 -46.21 1.62 12.17
N VAL A 389 -44.90 1.60 11.92
CA VAL A 389 -44.34 1.14 10.64
C VAL A 389 -44.52 -0.38 10.48
N LEU A 390 -44.37 -1.15 11.56
CA LEU A 390 -44.63 -2.60 11.55
C LEU A 390 -46.10 -2.96 11.28
N ASN A 391 -47.05 -2.16 11.79
CA ASN A 391 -48.49 -2.34 11.57
C ASN A 391 -48.92 -2.07 10.11
N ASN A 392 -48.12 -1.33 9.34
CA ASN A 392 -48.48 -1.03 7.96
C ASN A 392 -48.14 -2.21 7.04
N VAL A 393 -49.19 -2.80 6.45
CA VAL A 393 -49.13 -4.02 5.62
C VAL A 393 -48.23 -3.87 4.38
N ASN A 394 -47.98 -2.63 3.92
CA ASN A 394 -47.09 -2.36 2.79
C ASN A 394 -45.60 -2.30 3.17
N THR A 395 -45.24 -2.29 4.46
CA THR A 395 -43.86 -2.14 4.96
C THR A 395 -43.34 -3.36 5.74
N SER A 396 -44.15 -4.42 5.85
CA SER A 396 -43.86 -5.67 6.59
C SER A 396 -42.81 -6.60 5.95
N GLY A 397 -42.08 -6.14 4.93
CA GLY A 397 -41.02 -6.89 4.24
C GLY A 397 -39.69 -6.94 5.01
N THR A 398 -38.60 -6.51 4.37
CA THR A 398 -37.24 -6.60 4.93
C THR A 398 -37.06 -5.83 6.24
N PHE A 399 -37.72 -4.67 6.39
CA PHE A 399 -37.76 -3.89 7.63
C PHE A 399 -38.29 -4.71 8.81
N GLY A 400 -39.47 -5.33 8.64
CA GLY A 400 -40.10 -6.15 9.68
C GLY A 400 -39.19 -7.30 10.11
N SER A 401 -38.60 -8.01 9.15
CA SER A 401 -37.64 -9.09 9.41
C SER A 401 -36.40 -8.63 10.16
N ALA A 402 -35.83 -7.46 9.81
CA ALA A 402 -34.64 -6.92 10.47
C ALA A 402 -34.89 -6.52 11.93
N ILE A 403 -36.00 -5.82 12.19
CA ILE A 403 -36.40 -5.44 13.55
C ILE A 403 -36.74 -6.68 14.37
N LYS A 404 -37.47 -7.64 13.79
CA LYS A 404 -37.81 -8.91 14.43
C LYS A 404 -36.56 -9.69 14.81
N GLY A 405 -35.64 -9.88 13.87
CA GLY A 405 -34.36 -10.56 14.13
C GLY A 405 -33.58 -9.90 15.27
N THR A 406 -33.50 -8.57 15.27
CA THR A 406 -32.80 -7.81 16.32
C THR A 406 -33.41 -8.02 17.70
N LEU A 407 -34.74 -7.95 17.82
CA LEU A 407 -35.44 -8.15 19.09
C LEU A 407 -35.39 -9.63 19.54
N GLN A 408 -35.37 -10.59 18.61
CA GLN A 408 -35.17 -12.01 18.93
C GLN A 408 -33.79 -12.30 19.51
N GLU A 409 -32.75 -11.64 19.00
CA GLU A 409 -31.38 -11.79 19.48
C GLU A 409 -31.13 -11.11 20.83
N ASN A 410 -32.01 -10.19 21.26
CA ASN A 410 -31.85 -9.42 22.49
C ASN A 410 -33.14 -9.39 23.32
N GLU A 411 -33.32 -10.41 24.16
CA GLU A 411 -34.50 -10.57 25.04
C GLU A 411 -34.71 -9.37 25.99
N LEU A 412 -33.64 -8.70 26.44
CA LEU A 412 -33.76 -7.52 27.30
C LEU A 412 -34.42 -6.36 26.54
N GLN A 413 -33.96 -6.07 25.32
CA GLN A 413 -34.53 -5.01 24.48
C GLN A 413 -35.96 -5.35 24.03
N LYS A 414 -36.24 -6.63 23.74
CA LYS A 414 -37.59 -7.11 23.42
C LYS A 414 -38.57 -6.90 24.56
N ASN A 415 -38.19 -7.25 25.78
CA ASN A 415 -39.04 -7.04 26.96
C ASN A 415 -39.26 -5.55 27.20
N LYS A 416 -38.23 -4.71 27.03
CA LYS A 416 -38.37 -3.26 27.16
C LYS A 416 -39.30 -2.67 26.09
N PHE A 417 -39.21 -3.14 24.85
CA PHE A 417 -40.10 -2.74 23.78
C PHE A 417 -41.56 -3.12 24.10
N LYS A 418 -41.81 -4.34 24.59
CA LYS A 418 -43.14 -4.81 25.00
C LYS A 418 -43.74 -3.99 26.15
N GLU A 419 -42.92 -3.67 27.15
CA GLU A 419 -43.31 -2.82 28.27
C GLU A 419 -43.76 -1.44 27.77
N LEU A 420 -42.94 -0.80 26.93
CA LEU A 420 -43.24 0.52 26.37
C LEU A 420 -44.51 0.52 25.50
N CYS A 421 -44.74 -0.52 24.68
CA CYS A 421 -46.02 -0.65 23.95
C CYS A 421 -47.21 -0.75 24.89
N SER A 422 -47.09 -1.54 25.96
CA SER A 422 -48.15 -1.75 26.94
C SER A 422 -48.48 -0.46 27.70
N GLU A 423 -47.46 0.30 28.11
CA GLU A 423 -47.62 1.61 28.77
C GLU A 423 -48.34 2.64 27.88
N MET A 424 -48.13 2.57 26.56
CA MET A 424 -48.78 3.46 25.59
C MET A 424 -50.18 3.00 25.16
N GLY A 425 -50.61 1.79 25.54
CA GLY A 425 -51.84 1.18 25.04
C GLY A 425 -51.76 0.80 23.55
N GLU A 426 -50.55 0.60 23.02
CA GLU A 426 -50.31 0.23 21.63
C GLU A 426 -50.20 -1.30 21.49
N THR A 427 -50.81 -1.88 20.46
CA THR A 427 -50.66 -3.32 20.18
C THR A 427 -49.22 -3.62 19.78
N PHE A 428 -48.56 -4.58 20.42
CA PHE A 428 -47.22 -5.01 20.03
C PHE A 428 -47.29 -5.84 18.73
N TYR A 429 -47.07 -5.20 17.58
CA TYR A 429 -47.26 -5.82 16.25
C TYR A 429 -46.21 -6.86 15.86
N TYR A 430 -45.20 -7.07 16.71
CA TYR A 430 -44.19 -8.11 16.53
C TYR A 430 -44.76 -9.54 16.64
N ASP A 431 -45.79 -9.79 17.45
CA ASP A 431 -46.37 -11.14 17.61
C ASP A 431 -47.34 -11.52 16.47
N TYR A 432 -47.65 -10.57 15.56
CA TYR A 432 -48.61 -10.71 14.45
C TYR A 432 -47.93 -10.82 13.06
N LEU A 433 -46.60 -10.78 13.01
CA LEU A 433 -45.72 -11.01 11.86
C LEU A 433 -44.85 -12.24 12.12
#